data_AF-A0AAI9AIY8-F1
#
_entry.id   AF-A0AAI9AIY8-F1
#
_cell.length_a   1.000
_cell.length_b   1.000
_cell.length_c   1.000
_cell.angle_alpha   90.00
_cell.angle_beta   90.00
_cell.angle_gamma   90.00
#
_symmetry.space_group_name_H-M   'P 1'
#
loop_
_entity.id
_entity.type
_entity.pdbx_description
1 polymer ?
#
loop_
_entity_poly.entity_id
_entity_poly.type
_entity_poly.pdbx_seq_one_letter_code
_entity_poly.pdbx_strand_id
1 'polypeptide(L)'
;MVLKWPNDIYLLENFPRKIGGIITNIVNENLVTGIGINTKFALNDEFGCLDIDIKNVKILEEFFNEVFEYKNFSKVIKEYKKEFEKTKDIFKIDGNLNYDGALIKNNKKVYSRR
;
A
#
# COMPACT_ATOMS: atom_id res chain seq x y z
N MET A 1 9.99 -1.28 3.76
CA MET A 1 8.60 -0.81 3.61
C MET A 1 7.75 -1.90 2.99
N VAL A 2 6.45 -1.97 3.32
CA VAL A 2 5.46 -2.93 2.76
C VAL A 2 4.09 -2.26 2.61
N LEU A 3 3.23 -2.80 1.75
CA LEU A 3 1.84 -2.37 1.58
C LEU A 3 0.89 -3.30 2.37
N LYS A 4 0.48 -2.87 3.56
CA LYS A 4 -0.53 -3.59 4.33
C LYS A 4 -1.89 -3.45 3.64
N TRP A 5 -2.54 -4.59 3.38
CA TRP A 5 -3.90 -4.59 2.83
C TRP A 5 -4.86 -3.84 3.77
N PRO A 6 -5.75 -2.98 3.24
CA PRO A 6 -5.99 -2.78 1.80
C PRO A 6 -5.15 -1.69 1.14
N ASN A 7 -4.51 -0.80 1.89
CA ASN A 7 -4.01 0.46 1.33
C ASN A 7 -3.05 1.25 2.24
N ASP A 8 -2.56 0.65 3.32
CA ASP A 8 -1.69 1.35 4.25
C ASP A 8 -0.22 1.05 3.94
N ILE A 9 0.62 2.07 4.00
CA ILE A 9 2.06 1.92 3.81
C ILE A 9 2.70 1.78 5.19
N TYR A 10 3.42 0.70 5.41
CA TYR A 10 4.06 0.38 6.68
C TYR A 10 5.57 0.24 6.52
N LEU A 11 6.29 0.66 7.56
CA LEU A 11 7.69 0.33 7.73
C LEU A 11 7.80 -0.83 8.74
N LEU A 12 8.53 -1.87 8.35
CA LEU A 12 8.82 -3.03 9.20
C LEU A 12 10.25 -2.88 9.72
N GLU A 13 10.40 -2.26 10.88
CA GLU A 13 11.67 -2.25 11.64
C GLU A 13 11.51 -3.17 12.87
N ASN A 14 11.86 -2.68 14.08
CA ASN A 14 11.63 -3.38 15.34
C ASN A 14 10.15 -3.68 15.59
N PHE A 15 9.27 -2.77 15.18
CA PHE A 15 7.81 -2.93 15.22
C PHE A 15 7.16 -2.28 13.98
N PRO A 16 6.04 -2.82 13.47
CA PRO A 16 5.35 -2.24 12.31
C PRO A 16 4.78 -0.86 12.62
N ARG A 17 5.22 0.16 11.89
CA ARG A 17 4.69 1.53 12.01
C ARG A 17 4.03 1.96 10.71
N LYS A 18 2.84 2.56 10.80
CA LYS A 18 2.18 3.16 9.63
C LYS A 18 2.92 4.45 9.28
N ILE A 19 3.31 4.58 8.01
CA ILE A 19 4.00 5.77 7.50
C ILE A 19 3.21 6.51 6.43
N GLY A 20 2.10 5.94 5.97
CA GLY A 20 1.30 6.54 4.92
C GLY A 20 0.08 5.70 4.55
N GLY A 21 -0.64 6.17 3.53
CA GLY A 21 -1.81 5.49 3.01
C GLY A 21 -2.25 6.03 1.67
N ILE A 22 -3.01 5.20 0.97
CA ILE A 22 -3.52 5.48 -0.38
C ILE A 22 -5.05 5.50 -0.32
N ILE A 23 -5.68 6.54 -0.87
CA ILE A 23 -7.12 6.62 -1.07
C ILE A 23 -7.41 6.82 -2.56
N THR A 24 -8.44 6.14 -3.04
CA THR A 24 -8.85 6.19 -4.45
C THR A 24 -10.35 6.43 -4.52
N ASN A 25 -10.77 7.32 -5.42
CA ASN A 25 -12.17 7.59 -5.72
C ASN A 25 -12.37 7.64 -7.23
N ILE A 26 -13.51 7.13 -7.70
CA ILE A 26 -13.94 7.32 -9.08
C ILE A 26 -14.89 8.51 -9.10
N VAL A 27 -14.55 9.54 -9.87
CA VAL A 27 -15.38 10.74 -10.09
C VAL A 27 -15.66 10.84 -11.57
N ASN A 28 -16.90 10.57 -11.97
CA ASN A 28 -17.30 10.33 -13.35
C ASN A 28 -16.47 9.18 -13.95
N GLU A 29 -15.68 9.44 -14.99
CA GLU A 29 -14.78 8.47 -15.62
C GLU A 29 -13.33 8.55 -15.12
N ASN A 30 -13.05 9.45 -14.17
CA ASN A 30 -11.69 9.69 -13.68
C ASN A 30 -11.42 8.92 -12.39
N LEU A 31 -10.25 8.26 -12.32
CA LEU A 31 -9.71 7.71 -11.08
C LEU A 31 -8.84 8.79 -10.39
N VAL A 32 -9.30 9.28 -9.25
CA VAL A 32 -8.57 10.22 -8.40
C VAL A 32 -7.87 9.44 -7.29
N THR A 33 -6.54 9.55 -7.23
CA THR A 33 -5.70 8.86 -6.24
C THR A 33 -5.01 9.88 -5.34
N GLY A 34 -5.30 9.81 -4.04
CA GLY A 34 -4.57 10.53 -3.00
C GLY A 34 -3.56 9.62 -2.32
N ILE A 35 -2.32 10.06 -2.20
CA ILE A 35 -1.25 9.34 -1.49
C ILE A 35 -0.67 10.28 -0.43
N GLY A 36 -0.70 9.85 0.83
CA GLY A 36 -0.06 10.54 1.94
C GLY A 36 1.09 9.71 2.50
N ILE A 37 2.27 10.32 2.66
CA ILE A 37 3.45 9.68 3.24
C ILE A 37 4.14 10.66 4.19
N ASN A 38 4.45 10.18 5.39
CA ASN A 38 5.29 10.87 6.36
C ASN A 38 6.75 10.79 5.90
N THR A 39 7.28 11.83 5.27
CA THR A 39 8.66 11.77 4.73
C THR A 39 9.74 12.18 5.73
N LYS A 40 9.43 13.09 6.66
CA LYS A 40 10.41 13.63 7.62
C LYS A 40 9.95 13.63 9.07
N PHE A 41 8.64 13.59 9.29
CA PHE A 41 8.04 13.74 10.61
C PHE A 41 6.87 12.77 10.74
N ALA A 42 6.74 12.18 11.92
CA ALA A 42 5.59 11.40 12.36
C ALA A 42 4.97 12.10 13.57
N LEU A 43 3.64 12.10 13.65
CA LEU A 43 2.91 12.83 14.69
C LEU A 43 3.27 12.37 16.12
N ASN A 44 3.47 11.07 16.29
CA ASN A 44 3.84 10.41 17.53
C ASN A 44 4.50 9.04 17.21
N ASP A 45 4.90 8.31 18.25
CA ASP A 45 5.62 7.02 18.13
C ASP A 45 4.78 5.85 17.57
N GLU A 46 3.46 6.02 17.43
CA GLU A 46 2.58 5.03 16.76
C GLU A 46 2.73 5.06 15.23
N PHE A 47 3.18 6.20 14.70
CA PHE A 47 3.47 6.40 13.28
C PHE A 47 4.98 6.40 13.03
N GLY A 48 5.36 6.08 11.80
CA GLY A 48 6.73 6.25 11.34
C GLY A 48 6.83 7.31 10.26
N CYS A 49 8.06 7.60 9.86
CA CYS A 49 8.37 8.30 8.62
C CYS A 49 9.31 7.43 7.77
N LEU A 50 9.64 7.90 6.57
CA LEU A 50 10.63 7.23 5.73
C LEU A 50 11.97 7.07 6.47
N ASP A 51 12.61 5.92 6.28
CA ASP A 51 13.92 5.55 6.83
C ASP A 51 15.09 6.09 5.99
N ILE A 52 14.79 6.94 5.00
CA ILE A 52 15.77 7.53 4.08
C ILE A 52 15.56 9.04 3.96
N ASP A 53 16.65 9.78 3.83
CA ASP A 53 16.59 11.21 3.49
C ASP A 53 16.47 11.39 1.97
N ILE A 54 15.26 11.70 1.51
CA ILE A 54 14.94 11.92 0.10
C ILE A 54 14.05 13.16 -0.04
N LYS A 55 14.30 13.95 -1.09
CA LYS A 55 13.44 15.10 -1.41
C LYS A 55 12.09 14.61 -1.93
N ASN A 56 11.00 15.19 -1.44
CA ASN A 56 9.64 14.86 -1.90
C ASN A 56 9.47 14.93 -3.43
N VAL A 57 10.14 15.88 -4.11
CA VAL A 57 10.12 15.98 -5.57
C VAL A 57 10.69 14.74 -6.25
N LYS A 58 11.74 14.13 -5.68
CA LYS A 58 12.34 12.92 -6.23
C LYS A 58 11.40 11.71 -6.11
N ILE A 59 10.69 11.60 -4.98
CA ILE A 59 9.65 10.57 -4.81
C ILE A 59 8.57 10.72 -5.88
N LEU A 60 8.11 11.95 -6.15
CA LEU A 60 7.09 12.22 -7.16
C LEU A 60 7.58 11.87 -8.57
N GLU A 61 8.80 12.27 -8.93
CA GLU A 61 9.41 11.95 -10.23
C GLU A 61 9.48 10.42 -10.45
N GLU A 62 9.99 9.69 -9.47
CA GLU A 62 10.09 8.23 -9.55
C GLU A 62 8.71 7.57 -9.61
N PHE A 63 7.75 8.05 -8.82
CA PHE A 63 6.37 7.56 -8.87
C PHE A 63 5.74 7.75 -10.26
N PHE A 64 5.88 8.93 -10.87
CA PHE A 64 5.33 9.18 -12.20
C PHE A 64 6.01 8.32 -13.27
N ASN A 65 7.32 8.15 -13.21
CA ASN A 65 8.04 7.23 -14.11
C ASN A 65 7.46 5.81 -14.01
N GLU A 66 7.28 5.31 -12.80
CA GLU A 66 6.74 3.97 -12.52
C GLU A 66 5.28 3.79 -12.99
N VAL A 67 4.44 4.81 -12.78
CA VAL A 67 3.03 4.77 -13.20
C VAL A 67 2.88 4.86 -14.72
N PHE A 68 3.66 5.70 -15.38
CA PHE A 68 3.58 5.90 -16.83
C PHE A 68 4.32 4.82 -17.64
N GLU A 69 5.04 3.91 -17.00
CA GLU A 69 5.54 2.68 -17.64
C GLU A 69 4.44 1.64 -17.93
N TYR A 70 3.18 1.89 -17.55
CA TYR A 70 2.02 1.02 -17.83
C TYR A 70 2.22 -0.45 -17.47
N LYS A 71 2.70 -0.70 -16.24
CA LYS A 71 2.92 -2.07 -15.76
C LYS A 71 1.62 -2.88 -15.81
N ASN A 72 1.72 -4.09 -16.35
CA ASN A 72 0.59 -5.00 -16.41
C ASN A 72 0.10 -5.35 -15.00
N PHE A 73 -1.18 -5.11 -14.71
CA PHE A 73 -1.77 -5.35 -13.39
C PHE A 73 -1.58 -6.79 -12.89
N SER A 74 -1.62 -7.79 -13.79
CA SER A 74 -1.39 -9.19 -13.40
C SER A 74 0.01 -9.44 -12.83
N LYS A 75 1.02 -8.70 -13.32
CA LYS A 75 2.38 -8.73 -12.77
C LYS A 75 2.43 -8.05 -11.42
N VAL A 76 1.83 -6.86 -11.31
CA VAL A 76 1.75 -6.08 -10.06
C VAL A 76 1.07 -6.89 -8.96
N ILE A 77 -0.10 -7.47 -9.21
CA ILE A 77 -0.83 -8.25 -8.20
C ILE A 77 -0.09 -9.55 -7.82
N LYS A 78 0.67 -10.15 -8.75
CA LYS A 78 1.49 -11.34 -8.47
C LYS A 78 2.66 -11.00 -7.55
N GLU A 79 3.32 -9.86 -7.75
CA GLU A 79 4.37 -9.36 -6.86
C GLU A 79 3.80 -8.98 -5.49
N TYR A 80 2.70 -8.22 -5.49
CA TYR A 80 2.03 -7.84 -4.26
C TYR A 80 1.55 -9.06 -3.45
N LYS A 81 1.03 -10.10 -4.10
CA LYS A 81 0.63 -11.34 -3.42
C LYS A 81 1.81 -12.00 -2.68
N LYS A 82 3.02 -11.99 -3.24
CA LYS A 82 4.20 -12.53 -2.55
C LYS A 82 4.54 -11.73 -1.29
N GLU A 83 4.39 -10.40 -1.33
CA GLU A 83 4.60 -9.54 -0.16
C GLU A 83 3.48 -9.72 0.88
N PHE A 84 2.23 -9.82 0.42
CA PHE A 84 1.05 -10.07 1.25
C PHE A 84 1.20 -11.37 2.05
N GLU A 85 1.57 -12.48 1.41
CA GLU A 85 1.75 -13.76 2.10
C GLU A 85 2.83 -13.70 3.18
N LYS A 86 3.88 -12.89 3.00
CA LYS A 86 4.95 -12.69 4.00
C LYS A 86 4.53 -11.80 5.18
N THR A 87 3.51 -10.96 4.98
CA THR A 87 3.16 -9.89 5.92
C THR A 87 1.79 -10.08 6.57
N LYS A 88 0.92 -10.95 6.03
CA LYS A 88 -0.43 -11.17 6.54
C LYS A 88 -0.47 -11.59 8.01
N ASP A 89 0.47 -12.42 8.46
CA ASP A 89 0.52 -12.89 9.85
C ASP A 89 0.96 -11.78 10.80
N ILE A 90 1.91 -10.92 10.37
CA ILE A 90 2.36 -9.73 11.12
C ILE A 90 1.17 -8.81 11.38
N PHE A 91 0.31 -8.63 10.38
CA PHE A 91 -0.87 -7.76 10.47
C PHE A 91 -2.14 -8.48 10.93
N LYS A 92 -2.05 -9.77 11.29
CA LYS A 92 -3.18 -10.61 11.71
C LYS A 92 -4.35 -10.57 10.71
N ILE A 93 -4.04 -10.54 9.42
CA ILE A 93 -5.02 -10.52 8.34
C ILE A 93 -5.44 -11.95 8.03
N ASP A 94 -6.73 -12.22 8.23
CA ASP A 94 -7.33 -13.51 7.91
C ASP A 94 -7.95 -13.50 6.51
N GLY A 95 -7.52 -14.44 5.66
CA GLY A 95 -7.94 -14.59 4.27
C GLY A 95 -6.78 -14.67 3.30
N ASN A 96 -7.09 -14.97 2.04
CA ASN A 96 -6.10 -15.06 0.96
C ASN A 96 -6.33 -13.97 -0.08
N LEU A 97 -5.26 -13.36 -0.58
CA LEU A 97 -5.37 -12.34 -1.62
C LEU A 97 -5.73 -12.96 -2.97
N ASN A 98 -6.80 -12.45 -3.58
CA ASN A 98 -7.26 -12.82 -4.91
C ASN A 98 -6.59 -11.99 -6.01
N TYR A 99 -6.69 -12.44 -7.26
CA TYR A 99 -6.08 -11.78 -8.43
C TYR A 99 -6.62 -10.39 -8.75
N ASP A 100 -7.74 -9.99 -8.17
CA ASP A 100 -8.32 -8.65 -8.32
C ASP A 100 -8.07 -7.76 -7.09
N GLY A 101 -7.23 -8.19 -6.15
CA GLY A 101 -6.89 -7.44 -4.93
C GLY A 101 -7.89 -7.58 -3.77
N ALA A 102 -8.99 -8.31 -3.96
CA ALA A 102 -9.91 -8.65 -2.87
C ALA A 102 -9.33 -9.73 -1.95
N LEU A 103 -9.80 -9.77 -0.70
CA LEU A 103 -9.52 -10.91 0.19
C LEU A 103 -10.61 -11.97 0.05
N ILE A 104 -10.21 -13.24 -0.01
CA ILE A 104 -11.11 -14.38 0.13
C ILE A 104 -11.03 -14.88 1.56
N LYS A 105 -12.14 -14.74 2.29
CA LYS A 105 -12.28 -15.18 3.68
C LYS A 105 -13.57 -15.98 3.81
N ASN A 106 -13.49 -17.21 4.34
CA ASN A 106 -14.65 -18.12 4.49
C ASN A 106 -15.43 -18.29 3.17
N ASN A 107 -14.72 -18.49 2.05
CA ASN A 107 -15.28 -18.57 0.69
C ASN A 107 -16.10 -17.35 0.25
N LYS A 108 -15.97 -16.22 0.94
CA LYS A 108 -16.58 -14.94 0.57
C LYS A 108 -15.51 -13.94 0.18
N LYS A 109 -15.85 -13.12 -0.80
CA LYS A 109 -15.02 -12.03 -1.27
C LYS A 109 -15.26 -10.80 -0.40
N VAL A 110 -14.18 -10.26 0.16
CA VAL A 110 -14.19 -9.09 1.04
C VAL A 110 -13.40 -7.99 0.38
N TYR A 111 -14.04 -6.83 0.28
CA TYR A 111 -13.41 -5.59 -0.15
C TYR A 111 -13.19 -4.70 1.07
N SER A 112 -12.26 -3.75 0.94
CA SER A 112 -12.14 -2.68 1.93
C SER A 112 -13.48 -1.99 2.11
N ARG A 113 -13.95 -1.83 3.35
CA ARG A 113 -15.11 -0.99 3.67
C ARG A 113 -14.64 0.46 3.57
N ARG A 114 -14.79 1.05 2.40
CA ARG A 114 -14.66 2.50 2.19
C ARG A 114 -16.03 3.06 1.86
#